data_AF-A0A1I3QL09-F1
#
_entry.id   AF-A0A1I3QL09-F1
#
_cell.length_a   1.000
_cell.length_b   1.000
_cell.length_c   1.000
_cell.angle_alpha   90.00
_cell.angle_beta   90.00
_cell.angle_gamma   90.00
#
_symmetry.space_group_name_H-M   'P 1'
#
loop_
_entity.id
_entity.type
_entity.pdbx_description
1 polymer ?
#
loop_
_entity_poly.entity_id
_entity_poly.type
_entity_poly.pdbx_seq_one_letter_code
_entity_poly.pdbx_strand_id
1 'polypeptide(L)'
;MKKIKKTKLLSKTILGCLISFASISSSFANPIIPDDGNTQVNHINNVPVVNIANPDESGRSYNTYKEFNVGSQGVVLNNSLSEVNSQLAGNLDKNANLTKAARIIINDVVGSNQSQILGALEVAGEKASVIISNQNGIIANGARFTNIDSINLHTGINALWFHGTRYEYVTKGKITIGENGLNGDGLERVTLKSRFLDINGKINGNYIFIDTGAHKTDDNKARLAIDTKELGGVYGNSIYIKSRESGFGVNLENIVSTKSLNLFSSGPANLSGLIKSGDGMRIMAPIINEKSNLKLEAGSGSPDIILEEPNLREPAYPWQ
;
A
#
# COMPACT_ATOMS: atom_id res chain seq x y z
N MET A 1 -58.28 -22.90 -59.37
CA MET A 1 -59.17 -23.15 -58.21
C MET A 1 -58.32 -23.26 -56.95
N LYS A 2 -58.65 -22.47 -55.92
CA LYS A 2 -58.01 -22.39 -54.61
C LYS A 2 -57.84 -23.77 -53.95
N LYS A 3 -56.66 -24.04 -53.38
CA LYS A 3 -56.55 -24.91 -52.19
C LYS A 3 -55.72 -24.19 -51.12
N ILE A 4 -56.43 -23.91 -50.04
CA ILE A 4 -56.03 -23.22 -48.82
C ILE A 4 -55.06 -24.12 -48.04
N LYS A 5 -53.90 -23.58 -47.63
CA LYS A 5 -52.99 -24.27 -46.69
C LYS A 5 -53.63 -24.32 -45.31
N LYS A 6 -53.77 -25.53 -44.76
CA LYS A 6 -54.17 -25.77 -43.36
C LYS A 6 -53.04 -25.35 -42.43
N THR A 7 -53.38 -24.49 -41.48
CA THR A 7 -52.62 -24.15 -40.28
C THR A 7 -52.43 -25.38 -39.39
N LYS A 8 -51.20 -25.60 -38.92
CA LYS A 8 -50.93 -26.29 -37.65
C LYS A 8 -50.00 -25.41 -36.83
N LEU A 9 -50.58 -24.85 -35.78
CA LEU A 9 -49.94 -24.11 -34.71
C LEU A 9 -49.26 -25.14 -33.80
N LEU A 10 -47.93 -25.12 -33.68
CA LEU A 10 -47.20 -25.89 -32.67
C LEU A 10 -46.30 -24.94 -31.89
N SER A 11 -46.86 -24.53 -30.75
CA SER A 11 -46.24 -24.14 -29.48
C SER A 11 -44.70 -24.10 -29.45
N LYS A 12 -44.14 -22.89 -29.50
CA LYS A 12 -42.79 -22.63 -29.00
C LYS A 12 -42.89 -22.37 -27.50
N THR A 13 -42.65 -23.41 -26.70
CA THR A 13 -42.47 -23.27 -25.25
C THR A 13 -41.09 -22.62 -25.04
N ILE A 14 -41.08 -21.32 -24.76
CA ILE A 14 -39.87 -20.60 -24.32
C ILE A 14 -39.64 -21.03 -22.88
N LEU A 15 -38.71 -21.96 -22.68
CA LEU A 15 -38.20 -22.33 -21.38
C LEU A 15 -37.25 -21.19 -20.94
N GLY A 16 -37.78 -20.22 -20.22
CA GLY A 16 -37.00 -19.17 -19.58
C GLY A 16 -36.14 -19.79 -18.48
N CYS A 17 -34.87 -20.06 -18.76
CA CYS A 17 -33.86 -20.25 -17.73
C CYS A 17 -33.71 -18.93 -16.96
N LEU A 18 -34.40 -18.79 -15.83
CA LEU A 18 -33.97 -17.88 -14.79
C LEU A 18 -32.59 -18.36 -14.32
N ILE A 19 -31.54 -17.76 -14.87
CA ILE A 19 -30.23 -17.77 -14.22
C ILE A 19 -30.41 -16.87 -13.02
N SER A 20 -30.84 -17.43 -11.90
CA SER A 20 -30.65 -16.82 -10.60
C SER A 20 -29.14 -16.70 -10.41
N PHE A 21 -28.61 -15.50 -10.71
CA PHE A 21 -27.40 -15.01 -10.07
C PHE A 21 -27.70 -15.00 -8.57
N ALA A 22 -27.45 -16.14 -7.92
CA ALA A 22 -27.19 -16.12 -6.49
C ALA A 22 -25.88 -15.34 -6.37
N SER A 23 -25.98 -14.03 -6.19
CA SER A 23 -24.90 -13.23 -5.63
C SER A 23 -24.60 -13.88 -4.29
N ILE A 24 -23.57 -14.74 -4.26
CA ILE A 24 -23.00 -15.16 -2.99
C ILE A 24 -22.31 -13.91 -2.48
N SER A 25 -23.08 -13.06 -1.81
CA SER A 25 -22.55 -11.99 -0.97
C SER A 25 -21.86 -12.69 0.19
N SER A 26 -20.63 -13.15 -0.03
CA SER A 26 -19.72 -13.52 1.04
C SER A 26 -19.34 -12.25 1.78
N SER A 27 -20.28 -11.71 2.56
CA SER A 27 -20.05 -10.70 3.57
C SER A 27 -19.42 -11.39 4.78
N PHE A 28 -18.21 -11.88 4.63
CA PHE A 28 -17.31 -11.93 5.77
C PHE A 28 -16.70 -10.54 5.86
N ALA A 29 -17.19 -9.78 6.84
CA ALA A 29 -16.55 -8.55 7.27
C ALA A 29 -15.06 -8.86 7.46
N ASN A 30 -14.22 -8.23 6.66
CA ASN A 30 -12.77 -8.31 6.77
C ASN A 30 -12.40 -7.93 8.21
N PRO A 31 -12.05 -8.91 9.07
CA PRO A 31 -12.15 -8.69 10.51
C PRO A 31 -10.94 -7.88 11.00
N ILE A 32 -11.16 -7.08 12.04
CA ILE A 32 -10.10 -6.55 12.91
C ILE A 32 -10.21 -7.29 14.22
N ILE A 33 -9.18 -8.07 14.55
CA ILE A 33 -9.15 -8.91 15.75
C ILE A 33 -7.87 -8.56 16.51
N PRO A 34 -7.98 -7.79 17.61
CA PRO A 34 -6.86 -7.55 18.51
C PRO A 34 -6.24 -8.84 19.02
N ASP A 35 -4.92 -8.84 19.21
CA ASP A 35 -4.17 -9.95 19.79
C ASP A 35 -4.09 -9.87 21.32
N ASP A 36 -4.29 -8.68 21.89
CA ASP A 36 -4.25 -8.42 23.33
C ASP A 36 -5.41 -7.52 23.80
N GLY A 37 -5.44 -7.21 25.10
CA GLY A 37 -6.47 -6.34 25.71
C GLY A 37 -6.15 -4.84 25.69
N ASN A 38 -4.97 -4.43 25.20
CA ASN A 38 -4.55 -3.02 25.17
C ASN A 38 -5.23 -2.24 24.04
N THR A 39 -5.66 -2.96 23.00
CA THR A 39 -6.40 -2.42 21.85
C THR A 39 -7.83 -2.94 21.90
N GLN A 40 -8.84 -2.07 21.75
CA GLN A 40 -10.24 -2.53 21.63
C GLN A 40 -10.86 -2.10 20.31
N VAL A 41 -11.74 -2.95 19.78
CA VAL A 41 -12.46 -2.69 18.55
C VAL A 41 -13.95 -2.65 18.85
N ASN A 42 -14.56 -1.51 18.59
CA ASN A 42 -16.00 -1.30 18.64
C ASN A 42 -16.52 -1.06 17.23
N HIS A 43 -17.84 -1.03 17.06
CA HIS A 43 -18.46 -0.68 15.79
C HIS A 43 -19.45 0.46 16.02
N ILE A 44 -19.27 1.56 15.30
CA ILE A 44 -20.16 2.72 15.33
C ILE A 44 -20.62 2.97 13.90
N ASN A 45 -21.93 3.05 13.67
CA ASN A 45 -22.50 3.21 12.32
C ASN A 45 -21.98 2.20 11.29
N ASN A 46 -21.79 0.94 11.71
CA ASN A 46 -21.24 -0.16 10.89
C ASN A 46 -19.78 0.04 10.43
N VAL A 47 -19.05 1.00 11.02
CA VAL A 47 -17.61 1.21 10.82
C VAL A 47 -16.85 0.70 12.04
N PRO A 48 -15.82 -0.16 11.88
CA PRO A 48 -14.92 -0.52 12.96
C PRO A 48 -14.17 0.71 13.49
N VAL A 49 -14.27 0.92 14.80
CA VAL A 49 -13.55 1.96 15.54
C VAL A 49 -12.56 1.27 16.48
N VAL A 50 -11.28 1.46 16.21
CA VAL A 50 -10.18 0.94 17.00
C VAL A 50 -9.79 1.97 18.06
N ASN A 51 -10.12 1.70 19.32
CA ASN A 51 -9.52 2.39 20.44
C ASN A 51 -8.09 1.86 20.60
N ILE A 52 -7.13 2.63 20.10
CA ILE A 52 -5.71 2.30 20.12
C ILE A 52 -5.18 2.24 21.56
N ALA A 53 -4.10 1.51 21.78
CA ALA A 53 -3.41 1.42 23.06
C ALA A 53 -2.79 2.77 23.49
N ASN A 54 -2.63 2.98 24.79
CA ASN A 54 -1.96 4.17 25.32
C ASN A 54 -0.54 4.30 24.77
N PRO A 55 -0.10 5.48 24.28
CA PRO A 55 1.23 5.63 23.71
C PRO A 55 2.33 5.57 24.77
N ASP A 56 3.48 5.01 24.40
CA ASP A 56 4.69 5.03 25.22
C ASP A 56 5.27 6.45 25.39
N GLU A 57 6.34 6.60 26.17
CA GLU A 57 7.01 7.90 26.39
C GLU A 57 7.45 8.61 25.09
N SER A 58 7.76 7.85 24.04
CA SER A 58 8.12 8.37 22.72
C SER A 58 6.89 8.72 21.84
N GLY A 59 5.67 8.56 22.35
CA GLY A 59 4.43 8.87 21.64
C GLY A 59 4.00 7.78 20.65
N ARG A 60 4.48 6.54 20.81
CA ARG A 60 4.13 5.41 19.95
C ARG A 60 3.05 4.55 20.61
N SER A 61 1.93 4.37 19.92
CA SER A 61 0.88 3.42 20.30
C SER A 61 1.10 2.10 19.57
N TYR A 62 1.33 1.02 20.31
CA TYR A 62 1.53 -0.33 19.77
C TYR A 62 0.25 -1.14 19.89
N ASN A 63 -0.24 -1.60 18.75
CA ASN A 63 -1.48 -2.35 18.63
C ASN A 63 -1.18 -3.64 17.88
N THR A 64 -1.39 -4.79 18.52
CA THR A 64 -1.15 -6.11 17.93
C THR A 64 -2.47 -6.75 17.52
N TYR A 65 -2.46 -7.48 16.41
CA TYR A 65 -3.65 -8.07 15.82
C TYR A 65 -3.42 -9.50 15.34
N LYS A 66 -4.42 -10.35 15.50
CA LYS A 66 -4.53 -11.58 14.71
C LYS A 66 -4.95 -11.27 13.27
N GLU A 67 -5.85 -10.31 13.10
CA GLU A 67 -6.34 -9.85 11.81
C GLU A 67 -6.45 -8.32 11.82
N PHE A 68 -5.94 -7.65 10.79
CA PHE A 68 -6.15 -6.22 10.59
C PHE A 68 -6.45 -5.97 9.12
N ASN A 69 -7.71 -5.66 8.84
CA ASN A 69 -8.21 -5.40 7.50
C ASN A 69 -9.09 -4.14 7.49
N VAL A 70 -8.97 -3.34 6.44
CA VAL A 70 -9.81 -2.18 6.19
C VAL A 70 -10.77 -2.55 5.05
N GLY A 71 -12.03 -2.76 5.38
CA GLY A 71 -13.08 -3.03 4.39
C GLY A 71 -13.52 -1.78 3.63
N SER A 72 -14.46 -1.95 2.71
CA SER A 72 -15.04 -0.84 1.93
C SER A 72 -15.72 0.25 2.79
N GLN A 73 -16.25 -0.14 3.95
CA GLN A 73 -16.82 0.77 4.95
C GLN A 73 -15.76 1.65 5.65
N GLY A 74 -14.48 1.32 5.49
CA GLY A 74 -13.37 1.98 6.16
C GLY A 74 -13.18 1.55 7.61
N VAL A 75 -12.21 2.17 8.28
CA VAL A 75 -11.81 1.94 9.68
C VAL A 75 -11.38 3.26 10.29
N VAL A 76 -11.71 3.45 11.57
CA VAL A 76 -11.28 4.61 12.36
C VAL A 76 -10.31 4.16 13.44
N LEU A 77 -9.15 4.78 13.53
CA LEU A 77 -8.23 4.70 14.66
C LEU A 77 -8.55 5.87 15.60
N ASN A 78 -9.11 5.59 16.77
CA ASN A 78 -9.50 6.63 17.73
C ASN A 78 -8.29 7.11 18.54
N ASN A 79 -7.72 8.24 18.16
CA ASN A 79 -6.59 8.92 18.82
C ASN A 79 -7.06 10.18 19.59
N SER A 80 -8.29 10.18 20.10
CA SER A 80 -8.91 11.35 20.72
C SER A 80 -8.83 11.34 22.26
N LEU A 81 -8.51 12.51 22.84
CA LEU A 81 -8.50 12.74 24.30
C LEU A 81 -9.82 13.33 24.82
N SER A 82 -10.72 13.68 23.91
CA SER A 82 -12.05 14.24 24.12
C SER A 82 -13.00 13.67 23.07
N GLU A 83 -14.30 13.89 23.22
CA GLU A 83 -15.26 13.59 22.17
C GLU A 83 -14.85 14.25 20.84
N VAL A 84 -15.04 13.54 19.73
CA VAL A 84 -14.68 13.97 18.39
C VAL A 84 -15.69 13.45 17.37
N ASN A 85 -15.94 14.21 16.30
CA ASN A 85 -16.75 13.74 15.18
C ASN A 85 -15.84 13.16 14.09
N SER A 86 -15.86 11.84 13.92
CA SER A 86 -15.18 11.11 12.84
C SER A 86 -15.94 11.26 11.52
N GLN A 87 -15.20 11.37 10.42
CA GLN A 87 -15.76 11.44 9.07
C GLN A 87 -16.42 10.12 8.63
N LEU A 88 -15.90 8.98 9.09
CA LEU A 88 -16.43 7.65 8.75
C LEU A 88 -17.49 7.16 9.74
N ALA A 89 -17.28 7.39 11.04
CA ALA A 89 -18.10 6.79 12.10
C ALA A 89 -19.06 7.78 12.80
N GLY A 90 -18.96 9.09 12.55
CA GLY A 90 -19.75 10.11 13.24
C GLY A 90 -19.22 10.42 14.63
N ASN A 91 -20.09 10.80 15.56
CA ASN A 91 -19.69 11.15 16.93
C ASN A 91 -19.06 9.96 17.65
N LEU A 92 -17.86 10.16 18.18
CA LEU A 92 -17.11 9.21 18.98
C LEU A 92 -16.78 9.83 20.35
N ASP A 93 -16.91 9.01 21.39
CA ASP A 93 -16.35 9.33 22.70
C ASP A 93 -14.82 9.37 22.64
N LYS A 94 -14.20 10.01 23.64
CA LYS A 94 -12.75 9.94 23.84
C LYS A 94 -12.29 8.49 23.93
N ASN A 95 -11.08 8.21 23.44
CA ASN A 95 -10.49 6.90 23.65
C ASN A 95 -10.07 6.74 25.12
N ALA A 96 -10.77 5.87 25.86
CA ALA A 96 -10.54 5.63 27.28
C ALA A 96 -9.16 5.02 27.61
N ASN A 97 -8.45 4.45 26.64
CA ASN A 97 -7.09 3.97 26.84
C ASN A 97 -6.08 5.11 26.99
N LEU A 98 -6.38 6.31 26.45
CA LEU A 98 -5.39 7.35 26.26
C LEU A 98 -5.29 8.28 27.48
N THR A 99 -4.06 8.44 27.97
CA THR A 99 -3.67 9.56 28.84
C THR A 99 -3.01 10.70 28.05
N LYS A 100 -2.59 10.40 26.81
CA LYS A 100 -2.02 11.33 25.83
C LYS A 100 -2.26 10.79 24.41
N ALA A 101 -2.26 11.66 23.42
CA ALA A 101 -2.41 11.25 22.03
C ALA A 101 -1.13 10.63 21.46
N ALA A 102 -1.29 9.67 20.55
CA ALA A 102 -0.20 9.08 19.80
C ALA A 102 0.31 10.04 18.71
N ARG A 103 1.62 10.07 18.51
CA ARG A 103 2.25 10.64 17.31
C ARG A 103 2.44 9.60 16.21
N ILE A 104 2.61 8.34 16.62
CA ILE A 104 2.77 7.19 15.72
C ILE A 104 1.85 6.08 16.21
N ILE A 105 1.00 5.57 15.33
CA ILE A 105 0.12 4.44 15.58
C ILE A 105 0.65 3.24 14.80
N ILE A 106 1.05 2.20 15.51
CA ILE A 106 1.62 0.99 14.94
C ILE A 106 0.57 -0.10 15.02
N ASN A 107 0.19 -0.64 13.86
CA ASN A 107 -0.72 -1.76 13.73
C ASN A 107 0.07 -2.98 13.23
N ASP A 108 0.33 -3.91 14.13
CA ASP A 108 1.18 -5.07 13.89
C ASP A 108 0.37 -6.36 13.83
N VAL A 109 0.36 -7.02 12.68
CA VAL A 109 -0.35 -8.29 12.50
C VAL A 109 0.60 -9.45 12.80
N VAL A 110 0.37 -10.08 13.95
CA VAL A 110 1.11 -11.26 14.41
C VAL A 110 0.43 -12.58 14.01
N GLY A 111 -0.77 -12.50 13.41
CA GLY A 111 -1.47 -13.63 12.82
C GLY A 111 -0.81 -14.18 11.55
N SER A 112 -1.44 -15.17 10.94
CA SER A 112 -0.92 -15.87 9.75
C SER A 112 -1.44 -15.32 8.41
N ASN A 113 -2.45 -14.46 8.44
CA ASN A 113 -3.13 -13.98 7.23
C ASN A 113 -2.58 -12.63 6.76
N GLN A 114 -2.81 -12.34 5.48
CA GLN A 114 -2.48 -11.06 4.87
C GLN A 114 -3.48 -9.97 5.28
N SER A 115 -3.02 -8.73 5.30
CA SER A 115 -3.89 -7.56 5.49
C SER A 115 -4.46 -7.07 4.16
N GLN A 116 -5.73 -6.72 4.15
CA GLN A 116 -6.39 -6.08 3.02
C GLN A 116 -6.84 -4.67 3.39
N ILE A 117 -6.41 -3.67 2.61
CA ILE A 117 -6.76 -2.25 2.76
C ILE A 117 -7.58 -1.83 1.54
N LEU A 118 -8.90 -2.00 1.64
CA LEU A 118 -9.86 -1.87 0.53
C LEU A 118 -10.72 -0.60 0.61
N GLY A 119 -10.39 0.32 1.52
CA GLY A 119 -11.21 1.49 1.80
C GLY A 119 -10.47 2.57 2.58
N ALA A 120 -11.24 3.40 3.29
CA ALA A 120 -10.71 4.54 4.03
C ALA A 120 -10.13 4.14 5.39
N LEU A 121 -8.96 4.68 5.72
CA LEU A 121 -8.41 4.65 7.08
C LEU A 121 -8.35 6.08 7.63
N GLU A 122 -9.07 6.31 8.72
CA GLU A 122 -9.14 7.59 9.40
C GLU A 122 -8.43 7.52 10.76
N VAL A 123 -7.71 8.58 11.15
CA VAL A 123 -7.37 8.81 12.56
C VAL A 123 -8.31 9.88 13.12
N ALA A 124 -9.14 9.52 14.10
CA ALA A 124 -10.03 10.46 14.77
C ALA A 124 -9.30 11.15 15.94
N GLY A 125 -9.51 12.46 16.11
CA GLY A 125 -8.80 13.25 17.11
C GLY A 125 -7.47 13.79 16.60
N GLU A 126 -6.42 13.68 17.40
CA GLU A 126 -5.10 14.22 17.07
C GLU A 126 -4.48 13.46 15.88
N LYS A 127 -3.93 14.20 14.93
CA LYS A 127 -3.27 13.65 13.73
C LYS A 127 -2.04 12.82 14.13
N ALA A 128 -1.81 11.71 13.42
CA ALA A 128 -0.66 10.84 13.64
C ALA A 128 -0.12 10.23 12.35
N SER A 129 1.13 9.74 12.41
CA SER A 129 1.65 8.79 11.42
C SER A 129 1.13 7.38 11.71
N VAL A 130 0.85 6.61 10.66
CA VAL A 130 0.36 5.23 10.79
C VAL A 130 1.33 4.25 10.16
N ILE A 131 1.56 3.13 10.85
CA ILE A 131 2.33 1.99 10.36
C ILE A 131 1.40 0.77 10.38
N ILE A 132 1.36 0.04 9.27
CA ILE A 132 0.70 -1.27 9.17
C ILE A 132 1.77 -2.29 8.80
N SER A 133 2.08 -3.17 9.73
CA SER A 133 3.08 -4.23 9.58
C SER A 133 2.39 -5.59 9.46
N ASN A 134 2.67 -6.31 8.38
CA ASN A 134 2.22 -7.70 8.22
C ASN A 134 3.19 -8.50 7.35
N GLN A 135 3.97 -9.38 7.99
CA GLN A 135 4.98 -10.21 7.32
C GLN A 135 4.39 -11.21 6.30
N ASN A 136 3.09 -11.50 6.37
CA ASN A 136 2.44 -12.40 5.42
C ASN A 136 2.10 -11.68 4.10
N GLY A 137 2.05 -10.35 4.12
CA GLY A 137 1.77 -9.49 2.98
C GLY A 137 0.62 -8.51 3.23
N ILE A 138 0.54 -7.51 2.36
CA ILE A 138 -0.47 -6.44 2.42
C ILE A 138 -1.02 -6.21 1.01
N ILE A 139 -2.33 -6.17 0.87
CA ILE A 139 -3.02 -5.77 -0.36
C ILE A 139 -3.65 -4.40 -0.11
N ALA A 140 -3.33 -3.40 -0.92
CA ALA A 140 -3.99 -2.09 -0.90
C ALA A 140 -4.73 -1.89 -2.23
N ASN A 141 -6.05 -1.74 -2.20
CA ASN A 141 -6.86 -1.64 -3.41
C ASN A 141 -8.04 -0.69 -3.18
N GLY A 142 -7.87 0.58 -3.55
CA GLY A 142 -8.79 1.66 -3.20
C GLY A 142 -8.49 2.25 -1.81
N ALA A 143 -7.26 2.08 -1.33
CA ALA A 143 -6.83 2.62 -0.04
C ALA A 143 -6.79 4.15 -0.09
N ARG A 144 -7.37 4.79 0.92
CA ARG A 144 -7.36 6.26 1.10
C ARG A 144 -7.25 6.61 2.57
N PHE A 145 -6.65 7.76 2.86
CA PHE A 145 -6.25 8.10 4.22
C PHE A 145 -6.83 9.46 4.62
N THR A 146 -7.22 9.60 5.89
CA THR A 146 -7.84 10.82 6.40
C THR A 146 -7.27 11.15 7.77
N ASN A 147 -6.85 12.41 7.94
CA ASN A 147 -6.19 12.91 9.15
C ASN A 147 -4.97 12.06 9.57
N ILE A 148 -4.16 11.66 8.58
CA ILE A 148 -2.90 10.93 8.79
C ILE A 148 -1.77 11.80 8.25
N ASP A 149 -0.63 11.87 8.94
CA ASP A 149 0.57 12.57 8.45
C ASP A 149 1.28 11.74 7.38
N SER A 150 1.56 10.48 7.70
CA SER A 150 2.30 9.56 6.84
C SER A 150 1.77 8.14 7.01
N ILE A 151 1.74 7.37 5.93
CA ILE A 151 1.40 5.94 5.96
C ILE A 151 2.64 5.10 5.62
N ASN A 152 2.88 4.05 6.41
CA ASN A 152 3.92 3.08 6.16
C ASN A 152 3.31 1.68 6.10
N LEU A 153 3.33 1.06 4.90
CA LEU A 153 2.96 -0.33 4.73
C LEU A 153 4.24 -1.17 4.72
N HIS A 154 4.33 -2.15 5.61
CA HIS A 154 5.56 -2.88 5.89
C HIS A 154 5.34 -4.40 5.99
N THR A 155 6.21 -5.21 5.38
CA THR A 155 6.17 -6.69 5.51
C THR A 155 7.35 -7.28 6.28
N GLY A 156 8.13 -6.46 6.98
CA GLY A 156 9.17 -6.98 7.86
C GLY A 156 8.63 -7.48 9.18
N ILE A 157 9.43 -8.30 9.84
CA ILE A 157 9.12 -8.78 11.19
C ILE A 157 9.40 -7.62 12.14
N ASN A 158 8.44 -7.27 12.99
CA ASN A 158 8.69 -6.44 14.17
C ASN A 158 9.43 -7.27 15.24
N ALA A 159 10.52 -7.94 14.85
CA ALA A 159 11.38 -8.65 15.77
C ALA A 159 12.27 -7.59 16.43
N LEU A 160 11.77 -7.08 17.55
CA LEU A 160 12.53 -6.51 18.64
C LEU A 160 12.90 -5.03 18.52
N TRP A 161 12.15 -4.22 19.26
CA TRP A 161 12.66 -3.01 19.88
C TRP A 161 13.64 -3.39 21.01
N PHE A 162 14.84 -3.88 20.69
CA PHE A 162 15.95 -3.90 21.65
C PHE A 162 16.81 -2.65 21.42
N HIS A 163 16.94 -1.82 22.46
CA HIS A 163 18.08 -0.88 22.65
C HIS A 163 18.25 0.17 21.54
N GLY A 164 17.16 0.82 21.13
CA GLY A 164 17.24 2.10 20.41
C GLY A 164 17.88 2.05 19.02
N THR A 165 18.01 0.88 18.39
CA THR A 165 18.52 0.77 17.01
C THR A 165 17.53 0.04 16.10
N ARG A 166 17.09 0.75 15.06
CA ARG A 166 16.13 0.31 14.05
C ARG A 166 16.84 -0.61 13.04
N TYR A 167 16.54 -1.90 13.08
CA TYR A 167 16.76 -2.78 11.94
C TYR A 167 15.41 -3.32 11.50
N GLU A 168 14.85 -2.71 10.46
CA GLU A 168 13.65 -3.24 9.79
C GLU A 168 14.07 -4.45 8.96
N TYR A 169 13.89 -5.64 9.51
CA TYR A 169 14.22 -6.90 8.86
C TYR A 169 13.04 -7.35 8.01
N VAL A 170 13.01 -6.88 6.76
CA VAL A 170 12.20 -7.50 5.71
C VAL A 170 12.85 -8.82 5.32
N THR A 171 12.17 -9.95 5.54
CA THR A 171 12.67 -11.29 5.13
C THR A 171 11.75 -11.96 4.12
N LYS A 172 10.46 -11.64 4.16
CA LYS A 172 9.41 -12.18 3.29
C LYS A 172 8.28 -11.16 3.12
N GLY A 173 7.21 -11.60 2.46
CA GLY A 173 5.98 -10.83 2.30
C GLY A 173 6.01 -9.95 1.06
N LYS A 174 4.82 -9.75 0.49
CA LYS A 174 4.59 -8.95 -0.70
C LYS A 174 3.59 -7.85 -0.38
N ILE A 175 3.84 -6.64 -0.88
CA ILE A 175 2.81 -5.62 -1.00
C ILE A 175 2.22 -5.70 -2.41
N THR A 176 0.90 -5.69 -2.52
CA THR A 176 0.20 -5.62 -3.81
C THR A 176 -0.69 -4.39 -3.82
N ILE A 177 -0.42 -3.48 -4.74
CA ILE A 177 -1.33 -2.39 -5.08
C ILE A 177 -2.28 -2.93 -6.15
N GLY A 178 -3.57 -3.01 -5.82
CA GLY A 178 -4.62 -3.45 -6.72
C GLY A 178 -5.00 -2.37 -7.74
N GLU A 179 -5.89 -2.71 -8.65
CA GLU A 179 -6.30 -1.86 -9.78
C GLU A 179 -6.91 -0.51 -9.34
N ASN A 180 -7.60 -0.47 -8.19
CA ASN A 180 -8.15 0.77 -7.63
C ASN A 180 -7.10 1.64 -6.92
N GLY A 181 -5.85 1.16 -6.84
CA GLY A 181 -4.71 1.96 -6.41
C GLY A 181 -4.61 2.25 -4.91
N LEU A 182 -3.70 3.16 -4.59
CA LEU A 182 -3.46 3.73 -3.26
C LEU A 182 -3.38 5.25 -3.39
N ASN A 183 -4.33 5.94 -2.77
CA ASN A 183 -4.40 7.39 -2.75
C ASN A 183 -3.78 7.95 -1.46
N GLY A 184 -2.58 8.51 -1.59
CA GLY A 184 -1.84 9.20 -0.53
C GLY A 184 -1.88 10.72 -0.64
N ASP A 185 -2.84 11.30 -1.36
CA ASP A 185 -3.02 12.76 -1.43
C ASP A 185 -3.28 13.33 -0.04
N GLY A 186 -2.67 14.50 0.24
CA GLY A 186 -2.76 15.15 1.54
C GLY A 186 -1.86 14.54 2.63
N LEU A 187 -1.25 13.38 2.39
CA LEU A 187 -0.20 12.85 3.27
C LEU A 187 1.14 13.52 2.97
N GLU A 188 1.98 13.68 3.98
CA GLU A 188 3.38 14.08 3.80
C GLU A 188 4.16 12.98 3.08
N ARG A 189 3.91 11.70 3.43
CA ARG A 189 4.67 10.57 2.91
C ARG A 189 3.85 9.27 2.81
N VAL A 190 4.08 8.56 1.71
CA VAL A 190 3.70 7.15 1.51
C VAL A 190 4.97 6.31 1.49
N THR A 191 5.09 5.35 2.40
CA THR A 191 6.21 4.41 2.47
C THR A 191 5.71 2.99 2.20
N LEU A 192 6.31 2.31 1.22
CA LEU A 192 6.10 0.90 0.95
C LEU A 192 7.41 0.13 1.17
N LYS A 193 7.43 -0.74 2.19
CA LYS A 193 8.61 -1.52 2.57
C LYS A 193 8.29 -3.01 2.58
N SER A 194 8.84 -3.77 1.64
CA SER A 194 8.48 -5.19 1.51
C SER A 194 9.53 -5.99 0.78
N ARG A 195 9.42 -7.32 0.75
CA ARG A 195 10.36 -8.10 -0.08
C ARG A 195 10.03 -7.90 -1.56
N PHE A 196 8.75 -8.03 -1.90
CA PHE A 196 8.23 -7.88 -3.26
C PHE A 196 7.12 -6.84 -3.30
N LEU A 197 7.03 -6.11 -4.41
CA LEU A 197 5.98 -5.12 -4.66
C LEU A 197 5.37 -5.33 -6.06
N ASP A 198 4.07 -5.62 -6.11
CA ASP A 198 3.28 -5.62 -7.35
C ASP A 198 2.45 -4.32 -7.43
N ILE A 199 2.52 -3.62 -8.55
CA ILE A 199 1.81 -2.36 -8.78
C ILE A 199 0.85 -2.53 -9.97
N ASN A 200 -0.40 -2.91 -9.68
CA ASN A 200 -1.44 -3.11 -10.70
C ASN A 200 -2.34 -1.88 -10.91
N GLY A 201 -2.26 -0.90 -10.01
CA GLY A 201 -2.98 0.37 -10.10
C GLY A 201 -2.12 1.52 -9.61
N LYS A 202 -2.65 2.74 -9.68
CA LYS A 202 -1.90 3.96 -9.40
C LYS A 202 -1.57 4.09 -7.91
N ILE A 203 -0.34 4.53 -7.62
CA ILE A 203 0.05 5.06 -6.32
C ILE A 203 0.23 6.56 -6.48
N ASN A 204 -0.47 7.37 -5.68
CA ASN A 204 -0.27 8.81 -5.67
C ASN A 204 0.08 9.34 -4.27
N GLY A 205 0.81 10.45 -4.21
CA GLY A 205 1.15 11.14 -2.96
C GLY A 205 2.26 12.17 -3.10
N ASN A 206 2.51 12.94 -2.03
CA ASN A 206 3.51 14.01 -2.06
C ASN A 206 4.94 13.45 -2.14
N TYR A 207 5.35 12.65 -1.15
CA TYR A 207 6.64 11.96 -1.14
C TYR A 207 6.41 10.45 -1.08
N ILE A 208 6.86 9.73 -2.09
CA ILE A 208 6.68 8.27 -2.19
C ILE A 208 8.04 7.60 -2.02
N PHE A 209 8.16 6.77 -1.00
CA PHE A 209 9.36 5.98 -0.71
C PHE A 209 9.04 4.50 -0.85
N ILE A 210 9.68 3.84 -1.81
CA ILE A 210 9.58 2.41 -2.05
C ILE A 210 10.93 1.79 -1.72
N ASP A 211 10.94 0.80 -0.84
CA ASP A 211 12.13 0.04 -0.48
C ASP A 211 11.82 -1.45 -0.47
N THR A 212 12.38 -2.16 -1.46
CA THR A 212 12.23 -3.59 -1.66
C THR A 212 13.51 -4.38 -1.46
N GLY A 213 13.34 -5.63 -1.05
CA GLY A 213 14.40 -6.62 -0.93
C GLY A 213 14.48 -7.22 0.48
N ALA A 214 14.90 -8.48 0.54
CA ALA A 214 15.11 -9.18 1.78
C ALA A 214 16.47 -8.89 2.42
N HIS A 215 16.51 -8.91 3.75
CA HIS A 215 17.73 -8.98 4.53
C HIS A 215 18.26 -10.42 4.50
N LYS A 216 19.12 -10.72 3.50
CA LYS A 216 19.79 -12.02 3.26
C LYS A 216 18.83 -13.20 3.06
N THR A 217 18.71 -13.65 1.81
CA THR A 217 18.09 -14.93 1.47
C THR A 217 18.89 -15.62 0.37
N ASP A 218 19.12 -16.93 0.51
CA ASP A 218 19.83 -17.76 -0.49
C ASP A 218 18.95 -18.10 -1.72
N ASP A 219 17.91 -17.32 -2.00
CA ASP A 219 17.01 -17.55 -3.13
C ASP A 219 17.58 -16.96 -4.41
N ASN A 220 18.34 -17.76 -5.16
CA ASN A 220 18.99 -17.37 -6.41
C ASN A 220 18.07 -17.43 -7.65
N LYS A 221 16.74 -17.33 -7.47
CA LYS A 221 15.82 -17.30 -8.61
C LYS A 221 15.69 -15.88 -9.13
N ALA A 222 15.97 -15.70 -10.42
CA ALA A 222 15.65 -14.46 -11.12
C ALA A 222 14.14 -14.19 -10.99
N ARG A 223 13.80 -13.15 -10.25
CA ARG A 223 12.42 -12.64 -10.07
C ARG A 223 12.47 -11.12 -10.07
N LEU A 224 11.31 -10.50 -10.21
CA LEU A 224 11.18 -9.06 -10.05
C LEU A 224 10.95 -8.74 -8.57
N ALA A 225 11.73 -7.80 -8.02
CA ALA A 225 11.49 -7.20 -6.71
C ALA A 225 10.33 -6.21 -6.77
N ILE A 226 10.22 -5.47 -7.88
CA ILE A 226 9.13 -4.56 -8.18
C ILE A 226 8.61 -4.89 -9.57
N ASP A 227 7.30 -5.07 -9.71
CA ASP A 227 6.64 -5.31 -10.99
C ASP A 227 5.44 -4.38 -11.16
N THR A 228 5.58 -3.40 -12.05
CA THR A 228 4.50 -2.49 -12.43
C THR A 228 3.79 -3.05 -13.67
N LYS A 229 2.45 -3.09 -13.62
CA LYS A 229 1.61 -3.49 -14.76
C LYS A 229 1.11 -2.27 -15.52
N GLU A 230 0.52 -2.52 -16.68
CA GLU A 230 0.07 -1.49 -17.65
C GLU A 230 -0.83 -0.40 -17.03
N LEU A 231 -1.76 -0.78 -16.13
CA LEU A 231 -2.65 0.16 -15.43
C LEU A 231 -2.02 0.77 -14.15
N GLY A 232 -0.85 0.30 -13.78
CA GLY A 232 -0.09 0.73 -12.63
C GLY A 232 0.70 2.03 -12.87
N GLY A 233 1.43 2.43 -11.84
CA GLY A 233 2.36 3.55 -11.90
C GLY A 233 2.48 4.27 -10.57
N VAL A 234 3.50 5.12 -10.48
CA VAL A 234 3.82 5.89 -9.27
C VAL A 234 3.83 7.37 -9.65
N TYR A 235 3.01 8.16 -8.96
CA TYR A 235 2.76 9.56 -9.29
C TYR A 235 2.93 10.42 -8.06
N GLY A 236 3.93 11.30 -8.02
CA GLY A 236 4.12 12.13 -6.84
C GLY A 236 4.98 13.36 -7.05
N ASN A 237 5.19 14.14 -6.00
CA ASN A 237 6.10 15.27 -6.09
C ASN A 237 7.55 14.79 -6.06
N SER A 238 7.88 13.89 -5.15
CA SER A 238 9.20 13.26 -5.08
C SER A 238 9.05 11.76 -4.93
N ILE A 239 9.78 11.01 -5.75
CA ILE A 239 9.74 9.55 -5.77
C ILE A 239 11.15 9.03 -5.49
N TYR A 240 11.26 8.14 -4.52
CA TYR A 240 12.49 7.42 -4.19
C TYR A 240 12.22 5.92 -4.19
N ILE A 241 12.89 5.18 -5.07
CA ILE A 241 12.74 3.74 -5.24
C ILE A 241 14.09 3.08 -4.96
N LYS A 242 14.10 2.10 -4.06
CA LYS A 242 15.28 1.33 -3.71
C LYS A 242 14.96 -0.17 -3.79
N SER A 243 15.63 -0.90 -4.66
CA SER A 243 15.60 -2.36 -4.69
C SER A 243 16.98 -2.90 -4.31
N ARG A 244 17.09 -3.60 -3.17
CA ARG A 244 18.38 -3.95 -2.55
C ARG A 244 18.84 -5.38 -2.82
N GLU A 245 17.94 -6.28 -3.17
CA GLU A 245 18.24 -7.71 -3.32
C GLU A 245 18.93 -7.94 -4.68
N SER A 246 20.22 -8.30 -4.66
CA SER A 246 20.98 -8.61 -5.88
C SER A 246 20.36 -9.80 -6.62
N GLY A 247 20.36 -9.75 -7.95
CA GLY A 247 19.72 -10.78 -8.79
C GLY A 247 18.21 -10.61 -8.97
N PHE A 248 17.57 -9.70 -8.23
CA PHE A 248 16.16 -9.36 -8.39
C PHE A 248 16.03 -8.04 -9.15
N GLY A 249 15.44 -8.11 -10.34
CA GLY A 249 15.25 -6.95 -11.19
C GLY A 249 14.06 -6.09 -10.77
N VAL A 250 13.92 -4.92 -11.40
CA VAL A 250 12.70 -4.11 -11.33
C VAL A 250 12.11 -3.99 -12.72
N ASN A 251 10.78 -4.04 -12.81
CA ASN A 251 10.00 -3.70 -13.99
C ASN A 251 9.14 -2.50 -13.64
N LEU A 252 9.49 -1.34 -14.19
CA LEU A 252 8.87 -0.07 -13.85
C LEU A 252 8.25 0.55 -15.10
N GLU A 253 6.98 0.93 -14.94
CA GLU A 253 6.17 1.56 -15.96
C GLU A 253 5.47 2.76 -15.32
N ASN A 254 5.44 3.91 -16.03
CA ASN A 254 4.72 5.11 -15.58
C ASN A 254 5.17 5.64 -14.19
N ILE A 255 6.43 6.04 -14.07
CA ILE A 255 6.98 6.68 -12.86
C ILE A 255 7.09 8.18 -13.10
N VAL A 256 6.14 8.93 -12.55
CA VAL A 256 5.95 10.35 -12.86
C VAL A 256 6.14 11.20 -11.61
N SER A 257 7.27 11.88 -11.54
CA SER A 257 7.60 12.83 -10.49
C SER A 257 7.46 14.27 -11.00
N THR A 258 6.87 15.17 -10.20
CA THR A 258 6.83 16.61 -10.53
C THR A 258 8.03 17.39 -9.98
N LYS A 259 8.84 16.79 -9.10
CA LYS A 259 10.11 17.31 -8.59
C LYS A 259 11.20 16.29 -8.88
N SER A 260 11.62 15.49 -7.91
CA SER A 260 12.77 14.58 -8.05
C SER A 260 12.39 13.11 -8.20
N LEU A 261 13.16 12.37 -9.01
CA LEU A 261 13.08 10.92 -9.14
C LEU A 261 14.45 10.31 -8.87
N ASN A 262 14.53 9.45 -7.85
CA ASN A 262 15.72 8.67 -7.55
C ASN A 262 15.35 7.18 -7.54
N LEU A 263 16.03 6.41 -8.37
CA LEU A 263 15.86 4.97 -8.49
C LEU A 263 17.22 4.32 -8.30
N PHE A 264 17.29 3.40 -7.35
CA PHE A 264 18.43 2.51 -7.16
C PHE A 264 17.95 1.06 -7.21
N SER A 265 18.59 0.22 -8.01
CA SER A 265 18.33 -1.21 -8.09
C SER A 265 19.64 -1.99 -8.07
N SER A 266 19.75 -2.98 -7.17
CA SER A 266 20.85 -3.94 -7.16
C SER A 266 20.75 -4.99 -8.28
N GLY A 267 19.60 -5.09 -8.98
CA GLY A 267 19.39 -5.95 -10.14
C GLY A 267 18.98 -5.17 -11.40
N PRO A 268 18.78 -5.84 -12.54
CA PRO A 268 18.42 -5.19 -13.80
C PRO A 268 17.15 -4.34 -13.71
N ALA A 269 17.12 -3.16 -14.33
CA ALA A 269 15.96 -2.31 -14.41
C ALA A 269 15.37 -2.35 -15.84
N ASN A 270 14.12 -2.78 -15.97
CA ASN A 270 13.35 -2.67 -17.21
C ASN A 270 12.43 -1.45 -17.10
N LEU A 271 12.60 -0.49 -18.01
CA LEU A 271 11.88 0.78 -18.00
C LEU A 271 10.95 0.87 -19.21
N SER A 272 9.71 1.29 -18.99
CA SER A 272 8.69 1.45 -20.02
C SER A 272 7.71 2.57 -19.69
N GLY A 273 6.86 2.94 -20.66
CA GLY A 273 5.88 4.02 -20.48
C GLY A 273 6.54 5.37 -20.24
N LEU A 274 5.90 6.23 -19.45
CA LEU A 274 6.44 7.55 -19.11
C LEU A 274 7.26 7.50 -17.82
N ILE A 275 8.56 7.76 -17.90
CA ILE A 275 9.41 8.00 -16.72
C ILE A 275 9.78 9.48 -16.73
N LYS A 276 9.29 10.23 -15.74
CA LYS A 276 9.36 11.69 -15.71
C LYS A 276 9.83 12.22 -14.37
N SER A 277 10.63 13.29 -14.43
CA SER A 277 11.01 14.11 -13.30
C SER A 277 10.86 15.59 -13.67
N GLY A 278 10.40 16.43 -12.74
CA GLY A 278 10.32 17.89 -12.96
C GLY A 278 11.63 18.62 -12.67
N ASP A 279 12.47 18.04 -11.82
CA ASP A 279 13.80 18.47 -11.45
C ASP A 279 14.80 17.38 -11.90
N GLY A 280 15.60 16.82 -10.99
CA GLY A 280 16.60 15.80 -11.29
C GLY A 280 16.05 14.36 -11.39
N MET A 281 16.62 13.58 -12.30
CA MET A 281 16.34 12.15 -12.47
C MET A 281 17.64 11.35 -12.35
N ARG A 282 17.71 10.46 -11.36
CA ARG A 282 18.83 9.52 -11.19
C ARG A 282 18.33 8.09 -11.18
N ILE A 283 18.87 7.27 -12.08
CA ILE A 283 18.54 5.84 -12.19
C ILE A 283 19.84 5.05 -12.16
N MET A 284 20.00 4.22 -11.14
CA MET A 284 21.19 3.40 -10.94
C MET A 284 20.80 1.92 -10.94
N ALA A 285 21.35 1.15 -11.87
CA ALA A 285 21.17 -0.29 -11.94
C ALA A 285 22.33 -0.95 -12.71
N PRO A 286 22.70 -2.21 -12.41
CA PRO A 286 23.75 -2.92 -13.16
C PRO A 286 23.45 -3.06 -14.66
N ILE A 287 22.17 -3.14 -15.04
CA ILE A 287 21.71 -3.20 -16.43
C ILE A 287 20.43 -2.37 -16.50
N ILE A 288 20.34 -1.49 -17.48
CA ILE A 288 19.13 -0.71 -17.78
C ILE A 288 18.62 -1.11 -19.16
N ASN A 289 17.43 -1.71 -19.20
CA ASN A 289 16.75 -2.12 -20.41
C ASN A 289 15.62 -1.16 -20.73
N GLU A 290 15.77 -0.40 -21.80
CA GLU A 290 14.77 0.53 -22.30
C GLU A 290 13.80 -0.20 -23.24
N LYS A 291 12.51 -0.26 -22.89
CA LYS A 291 11.48 -0.81 -23.77
C LYS A 291 11.16 0.19 -24.88
N SER A 292 10.71 -0.31 -26.03
CA SER A 292 10.39 0.50 -27.22
C SER A 292 9.35 1.61 -27.00
N ASN A 293 8.50 1.49 -25.97
CA ASN A 293 7.49 2.49 -25.62
C ASN A 293 7.95 3.47 -24.51
N LEU A 294 9.22 3.42 -24.10
CA LEU A 294 9.77 4.30 -23.08
C LEU A 294 9.80 5.75 -23.56
N LYS A 295 9.37 6.66 -22.69
CA LYS A 295 9.56 8.11 -22.80
C LYS A 295 10.22 8.62 -21.53
N LEU A 296 11.43 9.15 -21.65
CA LEU A 296 12.16 9.79 -20.56
C LEU A 296 12.00 11.31 -20.64
N GLU A 297 11.52 11.94 -19.57
CA GLU A 297 11.37 13.40 -19.48
C GLU A 297 12.02 13.94 -18.18
N ALA A 298 12.92 14.91 -18.30
CA ALA A 298 13.49 15.65 -17.17
C ALA A 298 13.28 17.17 -17.38
N GLY A 299 13.05 17.92 -16.31
CA GLY A 299 12.78 19.36 -16.40
C GLY A 299 14.03 20.21 -16.66
N SER A 300 13.81 21.42 -17.18
CA SER A 300 14.83 22.29 -17.80
C SER A 300 15.83 22.96 -16.85
N GLY A 301 15.99 22.47 -15.61
CA GLY A 301 16.76 23.15 -14.56
C GLY A 301 17.59 22.25 -13.65
N SER A 302 17.83 20.98 -14.01
CA SER A 302 18.59 20.04 -13.17
C SER A 302 19.55 19.18 -13.99
N PRO A 303 20.66 18.73 -13.38
CA PRO A 303 21.72 18.02 -14.08
C PRO A 303 21.20 16.65 -14.48
N ASP A 304 21.40 16.33 -15.75
CA ASP A 304 21.55 15.01 -16.37
C ASP A 304 20.59 13.88 -15.93
N ILE A 305 19.95 13.25 -16.92
CA ILE A 305 19.50 11.87 -16.75
C ILE A 305 20.77 11.04 -16.49
N ILE A 306 21.02 10.74 -15.21
CA ILE A 306 22.19 9.96 -14.81
C ILE A 306 21.77 8.50 -14.78
N LEU A 307 22.27 7.74 -15.76
CA LEU A 307 22.18 6.30 -15.84
C LEU A 307 23.55 5.72 -15.47
N GLU A 308 23.68 5.14 -14.28
CA GLU A 308 24.94 4.63 -13.77
C GLU A 308 24.84 3.16 -13.38
N GLU A 309 25.87 2.39 -13.72
CA GLU A 309 26.13 1.11 -13.07
C GLU A 309 26.62 1.39 -11.63
N PRO A 310 26.00 0.81 -10.59
CA PRO A 310 26.43 1.07 -9.24
C PRO A 310 27.83 0.47 -9.01
N ASN A 311 28.82 1.33 -8.77
CA ASN A 311 29.94 0.92 -7.91
C ASN A 311 29.31 0.44 -6.59
N LEU A 312 29.74 -0.70 -6.06
CA LEU A 312 29.14 -1.53 -4.98
C LEU A 312 28.76 -0.84 -3.65
N ARG A 313 28.71 0.50 -3.57
CA ARG A 313 28.27 1.28 -2.43
C ARG A 313 26.90 1.90 -2.72
N GLU A 314 25.94 1.52 -1.87
CA GLU A 314 24.68 2.23 -1.71
C GLU A 314 24.93 3.76 -1.66
N PRO A 315 24.24 4.59 -2.44
CA PRO A 315 24.36 6.04 -2.33
C PRO A 315 24.00 6.47 -0.91
N ALA A 316 24.82 7.35 -0.33
CA ALA A 316 24.59 7.87 1.02
C ALA A 316 23.20 8.52 1.10
N TYR A 317 22.52 8.27 2.22
CA TYR A 317 21.20 8.82 2.51
C TYR A 317 21.23 10.36 2.37
N PRO A 318 20.33 10.98 1.58
CA PRO A 318 20.24 12.43 1.52
C PRO A 318 19.70 13.08 2.81
N TRP A 319 19.47 12.29 3.88
CA TRP A 319 18.85 12.74 5.14
C TRP A 319 19.47 12.11 6.40
N GLN A 320 20.77 11.79 6.38
CA GLN A 320 21.54 11.64 7.63
C GLN A 320 22.04 13.00 8.10
#